data_AF-A0A8S4QZL3-F1
#
_entry.id   AF-A0A8S4QZL3-F1
#
_cell.length_a   1.000
_cell.length_b   1.000
_cell.length_c   1.000
_cell.angle_alpha   90.00
_cell.angle_beta   90.00
_cell.angle_gamma   90.00
#
_symmetry.space_group_name_H-M   'P 1'
#
loop_
_entity.id
_entity.type
_entity.pdbx_description
1 polymer ?
#
loop_
_entity_poly.entity_id
_entity_poly.type
_entity_poly.pdbx_seq_one_letter_code
_entity_poly.pdbx_strand_id
1 'polypeptide(L)'
;CAVQDEFFYKRCDAYYSMLERAPEYVGCHSVPLVHSAVLISLRNKASDQLSYHPPNEEEYYGPYDDTVLFAYTATYIGMLLHICNHRVYGYVPKPADTSSKLNSDLLEREHLLNVKLQAIARGTPLPIIPELQKYVTYPPKDTLNCSKIFMINLERRVERKQMMETSFRELGLDVEVLKAVDAT
;
A
#
# COMPACT_ATOMS: atom_id res chain seq x y z
N CYS A 1 8.43 12.66 15.47
CA CYS A 1 9.09 12.85 14.16
C CYS A 1 8.96 14.33 13.80
N ALA A 2 9.85 14.89 12.98
CA ALA A 2 9.88 16.33 12.75
C ALA A 2 10.12 16.67 11.28
N VAL A 3 9.80 17.90 10.90
CA VAL A 3 10.26 18.53 9.67
C VAL A 3 11.44 19.44 10.05
N GLN A 4 12.57 19.30 9.37
CA GLN A 4 13.77 20.10 9.56
C GLN A 4 13.74 21.38 8.71
N ASP A 5 14.76 22.21 8.88
CA ASP A 5 15.06 23.32 7.98
C ASP A 5 15.04 22.80 6.52
N GLU A 6 14.49 23.62 5.62
CA GLU A 6 14.25 23.27 4.19
C GLU A 6 13.17 22.21 3.95
N PHE A 7 12.29 21.94 4.92
CA PHE A 7 11.11 21.07 4.79
C PHE A 7 11.42 19.58 4.62
N PHE A 8 12.66 19.15 4.92
CA PHE A 8 13.02 17.73 4.92
C PHE A 8 12.43 16.98 6.11
N TYR A 9 11.92 15.78 5.84
CA TYR A 9 11.41 14.91 6.89
C TYR A 9 12.54 14.26 7.71
N LYS A 10 12.51 14.48 9.02
CA LYS A 10 13.38 13.82 9.99
C LYS A 10 12.63 12.69 10.71
N ARG A 11 13.15 11.47 10.52
CA ARG A 11 12.73 10.29 11.27
C ARG A 11 13.00 10.50 12.76
N CYS A 12 12.04 10.11 13.59
CA CYS A 12 12.20 10.03 15.03
C CYS A 12 12.61 8.61 15.45
N ASP A 13 13.07 8.47 16.70
CA ASP A 13 13.49 7.18 17.25
C ASP A 13 12.41 6.10 17.15
N ALA A 14 11.14 6.50 17.36
CA ALA A 14 9.98 5.62 17.25
C ALA A 14 9.54 5.30 15.80
N TYR A 15 10.20 5.84 14.77
CA TYR A 15 9.75 5.72 13.38
C TYR A 15 9.59 4.26 12.94
N TYR A 16 10.61 3.43 13.15
CA TYR A 16 10.57 2.02 12.76
C TYR A 16 9.59 1.23 13.63
N SER A 17 9.53 1.51 14.93
CA SER A 17 8.57 0.85 15.82
C SER A 17 7.11 1.13 15.42
N MET A 18 6.80 2.36 14.98
CA MET A 18 5.48 2.69 14.42
C MET A 18 5.23 1.99 13.07
N LEU A 19 6.24 1.97 12.19
CA LEU A 19 6.14 1.35 10.86
C LEU A 19 5.93 -0.17 10.95
N GLU A 20 6.68 -0.84 11.82
CA GLU A 20 6.65 -2.29 12.04
C GLU A 20 5.53 -2.72 12.99
N ARG A 21 4.81 -1.76 13.58
CA ARG A 21 3.71 -1.97 14.53
C ARG A 21 4.18 -2.75 15.77
N ALA A 22 5.31 -2.34 16.34
CA ALA A 22 5.76 -2.83 17.63
C ALA A 22 4.66 -2.67 18.69
N PRO A 23 4.40 -3.65 19.57
CA PRO A 23 3.22 -3.68 20.45
C PRO A 23 2.97 -2.38 21.22
N GLU A 24 4.02 -1.75 21.72
CA GLU A 24 3.99 -0.50 22.50
C GLU A 24 3.78 0.77 21.65
N TYR A 25 3.92 0.66 20.33
CA TYR A 25 3.70 1.75 19.35
C TYR A 25 2.50 1.49 18.44
N VAL A 26 1.62 0.56 18.80
CA VAL A 26 0.31 0.41 18.14
C VAL A 26 -0.65 1.47 18.68
N GLY A 27 -1.10 2.38 17.82
CA GLY A 27 -1.84 3.56 18.25
C GLY A 27 -2.19 4.52 17.10
N CYS A 28 -2.67 5.70 17.47
CA CYS A 28 -2.61 6.89 16.60
C CYS A 28 -1.54 7.83 17.15
N HIS A 29 -0.67 8.30 16.27
CA HIS A 29 0.49 9.12 16.63
C HIS A 29 0.44 10.42 15.86
N SER A 30 0.63 11.54 16.55
CA SER A 30 0.76 12.84 15.90
C SER A 30 2.06 12.89 15.11
N VAL A 31 1.96 13.30 13.85
CA VAL A 31 3.08 13.36 12.90
C VAL A 31 3.10 14.70 12.19
N PRO A 32 4.25 15.17 11.72
CA PRO A 32 4.34 16.48 11.07
C PRO A 32 3.88 16.46 9.61
N LEU A 33 3.85 15.29 8.96
CA LEU A 33 3.48 15.10 7.57
C LEU A 33 2.68 13.80 7.41
N VAL A 34 1.72 13.79 6.49
CA VAL A 34 0.99 12.59 6.02
C VAL A 34 0.83 12.66 4.51
N HIS A 35 0.83 11.52 3.83
CA HIS A 35 0.65 11.46 2.38
C HIS A 35 -0.09 10.19 1.93
N SER A 36 -0.37 10.08 0.63
CA SER A 36 -1.02 8.96 -0.08
C SER A 36 -2.50 8.71 0.23
N ALA A 37 -2.88 8.48 1.49
CA ALA A 37 -4.25 8.17 1.85
C ALA A 37 -4.60 8.78 3.22
N VAL A 38 -5.50 9.76 3.21
CA VAL A 38 -5.90 10.51 4.40
C VAL A 38 -7.40 10.41 4.61
N LEU A 39 -7.82 10.35 5.87
CA LEU A 39 -9.22 10.43 6.27
C LEU A 39 -9.45 11.78 6.96
N ILE A 40 -10.34 12.59 6.41
CA ILE A 40 -10.62 13.95 6.89
C ILE A 40 -12.05 13.99 7.44
N SER A 41 -12.23 14.54 8.64
CA SER A 41 -13.55 14.74 9.22
C SER A 41 -14.19 16.02 8.68
N LEU A 42 -15.15 15.87 7.77
CA LEU A 42 -15.93 16.99 7.22
C LEU A 42 -16.92 17.62 8.22
N ARG A 43 -16.97 17.13 9.47
CA ARG A 43 -17.77 17.74 10.53
C ARG A 43 -17.09 18.97 11.13
N ASN A 44 -15.78 19.09 10.96
CA ASN A 44 -15.02 20.25 11.40
C ASN A 44 -15.04 21.29 10.27
N LYS A 45 -15.67 22.46 10.48
CA LYS A 45 -15.71 23.53 9.46
C LYS A 45 -14.31 23.98 9.00
N ALA A 46 -13.26 23.78 9.80
CA ALA A 46 -11.90 24.06 9.37
C ALA A 46 -11.48 23.18 8.18
N SER A 47 -12.01 21.96 8.04
CA SER A 47 -11.65 21.06 6.93
C SER A 47 -11.97 21.65 5.56
N ASP A 48 -12.93 22.57 5.46
CA ASP A 48 -13.28 23.26 4.22
C ASP A 48 -12.14 24.16 3.71
N GLN A 49 -11.18 24.49 4.58
CA GLN A 49 -10.01 25.31 4.27
C GLN A 49 -8.74 24.49 3.96
N LEU A 50 -8.80 23.15 4.07
CA LEU A 50 -7.69 22.31 3.65
C LEU A 50 -7.49 22.44 2.14
N SER A 51 -6.27 22.78 1.74
CA SER A 51 -5.92 22.98 0.34
C SER A 51 -4.46 22.63 0.07
N TYR A 52 -4.12 22.58 -1.23
CA TYR A 52 -2.74 22.46 -1.73
C TYR A 52 -2.20 23.82 -2.18
N HIS A 53 -2.68 24.91 -1.57
CA HIS A 53 -2.20 26.27 -1.82
C HIS A 53 -1.93 26.94 -0.48
N PRO A 54 -0.82 27.67 -0.32
CA PRO A 54 -0.56 28.35 0.93
C PRO A 54 -1.64 29.42 1.17
N PRO A 55 -2.20 29.53 2.39
CA PRO A 55 -3.20 30.56 2.71
C PRO A 55 -2.70 31.98 2.50
N ASN A 56 -1.39 32.19 2.64
CA ASN A 56 -0.70 33.44 2.32
C ASN A 56 0.56 33.13 1.50
N GLU A 57 0.54 33.43 0.20
CA GLU A 57 1.66 33.20 -0.71
C GLU A 57 2.89 34.04 -0.35
N GLU A 58 2.69 35.25 0.20
CA GLU A 58 3.80 36.15 0.54
C GLU A 58 4.60 35.68 1.77
N GLU A 59 3.95 34.98 2.69
CA GLU A 59 4.56 34.43 3.92
C GLU A 59 5.09 33.00 3.74
N TYR A 60 4.72 32.33 2.65
CA TYR A 60 5.10 30.95 2.39
C TYR A 60 6.49 30.85 1.75
N TYR A 61 7.43 30.26 2.48
CA TYR A 61 8.81 30.06 2.03
C TYR A 61 9.15 28.59 1.74
N GLY A 62 8.14 27.71 1.72
CA GLY A 62 8.33 26.28 1.52
C GLY A 62 8.28 25.81 0.07
N PRO A 63 8.61 24.52 -0.19
CA PRO A 63 8.49 23.93 -1.50
C PRO A 63 7.03 23.72 -1.89
N TYR A 64 6.70 23.96 -3.15
CA TYR A 64 5.40 23.62 -3.72
C TYR A 64 5.29 22.10 -3.95
N ASP A 65 5.17 21.35 -2.87
CA ASP A 65 4.97 19.91 -2.80
C ASP A 65 3.65 19.60 -2.10
N ASP A 66 2.86 18.67 -2.63
CA ASP A 66 1.52 18.36 -2.12
C ASP A 66 1.53 17.92 -0.65
N THR A 67 2.54 17.15 -0.23
CA THR A 67 2.66 16.66 1.15
C THR A 67 2.98 17.81 2.10
N VAL A 68 3.90 18.69 1.69
CA VAL A 68 4.31 19.86 2.48
C VAL A 68 3.18 20.88 2.56
N LEU A 69 2.56 21.22 1.43
CA LEU A 69 1.46 22.18 1.36
C LEU A 69 0.25 21.71 2.15
N PHE A 70 -0.15 20.45 2.01
CA PHE A 70 -1.25 19.87 2.78
C PHE A 70 -0.99 19.94 4.29
N ALA A 71 0.24 19.61 4.72
CA ALA A 71 0.59 19.66 6.13
C ALA A 71 0.69 21.09 6.67
N TYR A 72 1.20 22.02 5.86
CA TYR A 72 1.27 23.44 6.17
C TYR A 72 -0.12 24.03 6.35
N THR A 73 -1.03 23.79 5.39
CA THR A 73 -2.41 24.30 5.47
C THR A 73 -3.15 23.71 6.66
N ALA A 74 -3.03 22.40 6.91
CA ALA A 74 -3.59 21.75 8.09
C ALA A 74 -3.08 22.38 9.40
N THR A 75 -1.78 22.64 9.50
CA THR A 75 -1.18 23.28 10.69
C THR A 75 -1.67 24.72 10.85
N TYR A 76 -1.74 25.48 9.76
CA TYR A 76 -2.20 26.88 9.74
C TYR A 76 -3.63 27.02 10.29
N ILE A 77 -4.52 26.08 9.95
CA ILE A 77 -5.91 26.07 10.42
C ILE A 77 -6.10 25.33 11.77
N GLY A 78 -5.01 24.99 12.46
CA GLY A 78 -5.03 24.36 13.77
C GLY A 78 -5.43 22.88 13.78
N MET A 79 -5.29 22.18 12.65
CA MET A 79 -5.55 20.74 12.55
C MET A 79 -4.26 19.93 12.74
N LEU A 80 -4.34 18.92 13.61
CA LEU A 80 -3.24 17.99 13.85
C LEU A 80 -3.31 16.80 12.89
N LEU A 81 -2.18 16.46 12.31
CA LEU A 81 -2.03 15.28 11.46
C LEU A 81 -1.66 14.06 12.31
N HIS A 82 -2.25 12.92 11.97
CA HIS A 82 -2.06 11.67 12.70
C HIS A 82 -1.84 10.50 11.75
N ILE A 83 -0.99 9.57 12.13
CA ILE A 83 -0.91 8.24 11.53
C ILE A 83 -1.43 7.21 12.52
N CYS A 84 -2.36 6.37 12.08
CA CYS A 84 -2.93 5.31 12.90
C CYS A 84 -2.52 3.95 12.35
N ASN A 85 -1.99 3.07 13.20
CA ASN A 85 -1.44 1.76 12.80
C ASN A 85 -2.06 0.57 13.57
N HIS A 86 -3.22 0.77 14.21
CA HIS A 86 -3.97 -0.25 14.95
C HIS A 86 -4.20 -1.56 14.17
N ARG A 87 -4.41 -1.44 12.86
CA ARG A 87 -4.55 -2.56 11.91
C ARG A 87 -3.84 -2.22 10.62
N VAL A 88 -3.65 -3.21 9.75
CA VAL A 88 -3.08 -2.95 8.43
C VAL A 88 -4.19 -2.46 7.49
N TYR A 89 -4.18 -1.16 7.21
CA TYR A 89 -5.17 -0.50 6.34
C TYR A 89 -4.93 -0.73 4.84
N GLY A 90 -3.67 -0.94 4.44
CA GLY A 90 -3.31 -1.12 3.04
C GLY A 90 -1.80 -1.10 2.85
N TYR A 91 -1.39 -1.02 1.58
CA TYR A 91 0.01 -0.98 1.17
C TYR A 91 0.17 0.11 0.12
N VAL A 92 1.29 0.83 0.17
CA VAL A 92 1.70 1.78 -0.87
C VAL A 92 2.97 1.22 -1.49
N PRO A 93 2.97 0.85 -2.78
CA PRO A 93 4.17 0.37 -3.44
C PRO A 93 5.21 1.49 -3.46
N LYS A 94 6.47 1.13 -3.22
CA LYS A 94 7.58 2.08 -3.36
C LYS A 94 7.74 2.41 -4.85
N PRO A 95 7.82 3.69 -5.25
CA PRO A 95 8.19 4.04 -6.61
C PRO A 95 9.53 3.39 -6.97
N ALA A 96 9.66 2.86 -8.19
CA ALA A 96 10.93 2.31 -8.64
C ALA A 96 11.98 3.42 -8.77
N ASP A 97 13.25 3.09 -8.48
CA ASP A 97 14.35 4.02 -8.68
C ASP A 97 14.54 4.28 -10.19
N THR A 98 14.30 5.52 -10.60
CA THR A 98 14.32 5.94 -12.02
C THR A 98 15.72 6.05 -12.60
N SER A 99 16.79 5.82 -11.80
CA SER A 99 18.18 5.87 -12.27
C SER A 99 18.48 4.88 -13.40
N SER A 100 17.72 3.78 -13.53
CA SER A 100 17.79 2.88 -14.68
C SER A 100 16.40 2.49 -15.18
N LYS A 101 15.94 3.15 -16.26
CA LYS A 101 14.61 2.93 -16.87
C LYS A 101 14.33 1.46 -17.26
N LEU A 102 15.37 0.68 -17.59
CA LEU A 102 15.18 -0.72 -17.99
C LEU A 102 14.82 -1.63 -16.80
N ASN A 103 15.28 -1.29 -15.59
CA ASN A 103 14.97 -2.04 -14.37
C ASN A 103 13.72 -1.51 -13.68
N SER A 104 13.34 -0.24 -13.90
CA SER A 104 12.20 0.37 -13.22
C SER A 104 10.89 -0.33 -13.54
N ASP A 105 10.63 -0.64 -14.82
CA ASP A 105 9.37 -1.26 -15.24
C ASP A 105 9.21 -2.68 -14.66
N LEU A 106 10.30 -3.44 -14.60
CA LEU A 106 10.31 -4.77 -13.96
C LEU A 106 10.04 -4.67 -12.47
N LEU A 107 10.71 -3.73 -11.79
CA LEU A 107 10.55 -3.52 -10.35
C LEU A 107 9.13 -3.03 -10.00
N GLU A 108 8.53 -2.16 -10.82
CA GLU A 108 7.14 -1.74 -10.66
C GLU A 108 6.16 -2.90 -10.81
N ARG A 109 6.38 -3.77 -11.80
CA ARG A 109 5.57 -4.98 -11.99
C ARG A 109 5.68 -5.92 -10.80
N GLU A 110 6.87 -6.11 -10.25
CA GLU A 110 7.09 -6.91 -9.03
C GLU A 110 6.40 -6.30 -7.82
N HIS A 111 6.51 -4.99 -7.62
CA HIS A 111 5.82 -4.28 -6.54
C HIS A 111 4.29 -4.42 -6.65
N LEU A 112 3.74 -4.27 -7.86
CA LEU A 112 2.32 -4.45 -8.11
C LEU A 112 1.88 -5.89 -7.83
N LEU A 113 2.65 -6.88 -8.30
CA LEU A 113 2.39 -8.30 -8.05
C LEU A 113 2.35 -8.60 -6.54
N ASN A 114 3.32 -8.07 -5.78
CA ASN A 114 3.34 -8.21 -4.33
C ASN A 114 2.08 -7.64 -3.66
N VAL A 115 1.64 -6.44 -4.05
CA VAL A 115 0.41 -5.82 -3.53
C VAL A 115 -0.82 -6.67 -3.90
N LYS A 116 -0.91 -7.17 -5.14
CA LYS A 116 -2.02 -8.04 -5.58
C LYS A 116 -2.08 -9.32 -4.75
N LEU A 117 -0.95 -9.98 -4.51
CA LEU A 117 -0.89 -11.20 -3.71
C LEU A 117 -1.28 -10.96 -2.25
N GLN A 118 -0.85 -9.84 -1.66
CA GLN A 118 -1.28 -9.44 -0.31
C GLN A 118 -2.80 -9.19 -0.24
N ALA A 119 -3.36 -8.55 -1.26
CA ALA A 119 -4.79 -8.29 -1.34
C ALA A 119 -5.60 -9.59 -1.49
N ILE A 120 -5.14 -10.51 -2.36
CA ILE A 120 -5.73 -11.85 -2.51
C ILE A 120 -5.67 -12.62 -1.19
N ALA A 121 -4.53 -12.66 -0.51
CA ALA A 121 -4.36 -13.38 0.76
C ALA A 121 -5.28 -12.89 1.88
N ARG A 122 -5.77 -11.64 1.78
CA ARG A 122 -6.74 -11.02 2.69
C ARG A 122 -8.19 -11.18 2.29
N GLY A 123 -8.47 -11.89 1.19
CA GLY A 123 -9.82 -12.06 0.66
C GLY A 123 -10.37 -10.82 -0.06
N THR A 124 -9.51 -9.87 -0.43
CA THR A 124 -9.89 -8.65 -1.16
C THR A 124 -9.14 -8.58 -2.48
N PRO A 125 -9.35 -9.53 -3.42
CA PRO A 125 -8.67 -9.51 -4.71
C PRO A 125 -9.00 -8.21 -5.45
N LEU A 126 -8.00 -7.63 -6.14
CA LEU A 126 -8.19 -6.43 -6.95
C LEU A 126 -8.88 -6.82 -8.27
N PRO A 127 -10.16 -6.48 -8.49
CA PRO A 127 -10.85 -6.89 -9.70
C PRO A 127 -10.30 -6.16 -10.92
N ILE A 128 -10.24 -6.86 -12.05
CA ILE A 128 -9.92 -6.25 -13.33
C ILE A 128 -11.19 -5.65 -13.91
N ILE A 129 -11.12 -4.37 -14.26
CA ILE A 129 -12.17 -3.69 -15.01
C ILE A 129 -12.25 -4.33 -16.40
N PRO A 130 -13.42 -4.85 -16.86
CA PRO A 130 -13.53 -5.60 -18.10
C PRO A 130 -12.92 -4.90 -19.33
N GLU A 131 -13.10 -3.60 -19.43
CA GLU A 131 -12.59 -2.76 -20.52
C GLU A 131 -11.05 -2.69 -20.55
N LEU A 132 -10.41 -2.91 -19.40
CA LEU A 132 -8.96 -2.92 -19.24
C LEU A 132 -8.34 -4.30 -19.38
N GLN A 133 -9.14 -5.37 -19.48
CA GLN A 133 -8.65 -6.74 -19.55
C GLN A 133 -7.67 -6.97 -20.71
N LYS A 134 -7.86 -6.27 -21.84
CA LYS A 134 -6.97 -6.34 -23.02
C LYS A 134 -5.54 -5.83 -22.76
N TYR A 135 -5.33 -5.07 -21.69
CA TYR A 135 -4.01 -4.57 -21.30
C TYR A 135 -3.33 -5.44 -20.23
N VAL A 136 -3.99 -6.52 -19.78
CA VAL A 136 -3.46 -7.41 -18.76
C VAL A 136 -2.75 -8.58 -19.42
N THR A 137 -1.46 -8.73 -19.12
CA THR A 137 -0.65 -9.87 -19.54
C THR A 137 -0.19 -10.64 -18.31
N TYR A 138 -0.61 -11.90 -18.22
CA TYR A 138 -0.13 -12.83 -17.19
C TYR A 138 1.22 -13.44 -17.58
N PRO A 139 2.09 -13.73 -16.61
CA PRO A 139 3.33 -14.46 -16.87
C PRO A 139 3.04 -15.87 -17.44
N PRO A 140 3.97 -16.43 -18.23
CA PRO A 140 3.88 -17.81 -18.68
C PRO A 140 3.87 -18.75 -17.48
N LYS A 141 3.24 -19.92 -17.64
CA LYS A 141 3.25 -20.95 -16.61
C LYS A 141 4.66 -21.53 -16.43
N ASP A 142 5.10 -21.64 -15.18
CA ASP A 142 6.39 -22.17 -14.76
C ASP A 142 6.21 -23.12 -13.56
N THR A 143 7.08 -24.13 -13.47
CA THR A 143 7.17 -25.04 -12.32
C THR A 143 8.28 -24.63 -11.33
N LEU A 144 8.95 -23.49 -11.55
CA LEU A 144 10.04 -22.99 -10.71
C LEU A 144 11.16 -24.05 -10.52
N ASN A 145 11.51 -24.75 -11.59
CA ASN A 145 12.47 -25.87 -11.60
C ASN A 145 12.05 -27.10 -10.78
N CYS A 146 10.80 -27.18 -10.34
CA CYS A 146 10.24 -28.41 -9.75
C CYS A 146 9.71 -29.34 -10.84
N SER A 147 9.66 -30.65 -10.57
CA SER A 147 9.04 -31.61 -11.49
C SER A 147 7.53 -31.39 -11.64
N LYS A 148 6.86 -31.08 -10.51
CA LYS A 148 5.46 -30.69 -10.42
C LYS A 148 5.22 -29.84 -9.18
N ILE A 149 4.23 -28.97 -9.24
CA ILE A 149 3.69 -28.23 -8.09
C ILE A 149 2.26 -28.72 -7.84
N PHE A 150 1.94 -29.04 -6.58
CA PHE A 150 0.61 -29.49 -6.20
C PHE A 150 -0.04 -28.54 -5.20
N MET A 151 -1.33 -28.25 -5.40
CA MET A 151 -2.18 -27.62 -4.39
C MET A 151 -3.08 -28.67 -3.77
N ILE A 152 -2.82 -29.00 -2.51
CA ILE A 152 -3.66 -29.89 -1.72
C ILE A 152 -4.71 -29.02 -1.02
N ASN A 153 -5.99 -29.24 -1.32
CA ASN A 153 -7.09 -28.49 -0.71
C ASN A 153 -8.30 -29.37 -0.39
N LEU A 154 -8.92 -29.10 0.76
CA LEU A 154 -10.17 -29.73 1.18
C LEU A 154 -11.33 -29.14 0.36
N GLU A 155 -12.21 -29.99 -0.18
CA GLU A 155 -13.31 -29.54 -1.06
C GLU A 155 -14.20 -28.46 -0.41
N ARG A 156 -14.43 -28.55 0.91
CA ARG A 156 -15.24 -27.56 1.64
C ARG A 156 -14.59 -26.16 1.75
N ARG A 157 -13.29 -26.02 1.52
CA ARG A 157 -12.56 -24.74 1.63
C ARG A 157 -12.53 -24.00 0.28
N VAL A 158 -13.70 -23.61 -0.21
CA VAL A 158 -13.89 -23.00 -1.53
C VAL A 158 -13.18 -21.65 -1.65
N GLU A 159 -13.32 -20.77 -0.65
CA GLU A 159 -12.68 -19.45 -0.67
C GLU A 159 -11.15 -19.54 -0.72
N ARG A 160 -10.56 -20.41 0.10
CA ARG A 160 -9.12 -20.68 0.08
C ARG A 160 -8.67 -21.16 -1.30
N LYS A 161 -9.41 -22.09 -1.90
CA LYS A 161 -9.14 -22.61 -3.24
C LYS A 161 -9.10 -21.47 -4.27
N GLN A 162 -10.13 -20.62 -4.29
CA GLN A 162 -10.23 -19.50 -5.21
C GLN A 162 -9.10 -18.48 -5.04
N MET A 163 -8.74 -18.17 -3.78
CA MET A 163 -7.60 -17.29 -3.50
C MET A 163 -6.29 -17.89 -4.03
N MET A 164 -6.03 -19.18 -3.78
CA MET A 164 -4.82 -19.84 -4.28
C MET A 164 -4.77 -19.92 -5.80
N GLU A 165 -5.87 -20.30 -6.46
CA GLU A 165 -5.97 -20.33 -7.93
C GLU A 165 -5.71 -18.95 -8.54
N THR A 166 -6.25 -17.89 -7.90
CA THR A 166 -5.99 -16.51 -8.31
C THR A 166 -4.50 -16.18 -8.14
N SER A 167 -3.89 -16.50 -7.00
CA SER A 167 -2.46 -16.27 -6.76
C SER A 167 -1.58 -17.00 -7.77
N PHE A 168 -1.88 -18.26 -8.11
CA PHE A 168 -1.13 -19.02 -9.10
C PHE A 168 -1.21 -18.42 -10.50
N ARG A 169 -2.38 -17.91 -10.89
CA ARG A 169 -2.54 -17.19 -12.16
C ARG A 169 -1.71 -15.91 -12.20
N GLU A 170 -1.69 -15.15 -11.11
CA GLU A 170 -0.89 -13.91 -11.01
C GLU A 170 0.62 -14.20 -11.05
N LEU A 171 1.05 -15.28 -10.42
CA LEU A 171 2.46 -15.72 -10.39
C LEU A 171 2.90 -16.48 -11.64
N GLY A 172 1.97 -16.99 -12.44
CA GLY A 172 2.28 -17.88 -13.56
C GLY A 172 2.77 -19.25 -13.10
N LEU A 173 2.15 -19.83 -12.07
CA LEU A 173 2.54 -21.17 -11.59
C LEU A 173 1.73 -22.26 -12.27
N ASP A 174 2.42 -23.32 -12.73
CA ASP A 174 1.78 -24.53 -13.21
C ASP A 174 1.50 -25.48 -12.04
N VAL A 175 0.25 -25.48 -11.57
CA VAL A 175 -0.16 -26.18 -10.35
C VAL A 175 -1.27 -27.18 -10.62
N GLU A 176 -1.09 -28.40 -10.12
CA GLU A 176 -2.09 -29.46 -10.14
C GLU A 176 -2.87 -29.50 -8.81
N VAL A 177 -4.20 -29.45 -8.88
CA VAL A 177 -5.05 -29.45 -7.68
C VAL A 177 -5.38 -30.87 -7.26
N LEU A 178 -4.96 -31.25 -6.05
CA LEU A 178 -5.27 -32.54 -5.43
C LEU A 178 -6.34 -32.35 -4.34
N LYS A 179 -7.35 -33.22 -4.38
CA LYS A 179 -8.42 -33.26 -3.38
C LYS A 179 -7.88 -33.89 -2.10
N ALA A 180 -7.92 -33.14 -1.00
CA ALA A 180 -7.62 -33.67 0.32
C ALA A 180 -8.83 -34.39 0.92
N VAL A 181 -8.57 -35.46 1.67
CA VAL A 181 -9.55 -36.18 2.47
C VAL A 181 -9.38 -35.75 3.93
N ASP A 182 -10.47 -35.54 4.67
CA ASP A 182 -10.37 -35.36 6.12
C ASP A 182 -9.92 -36.66 6.77
N ALA A 183 -9.01 -36.56 7.73
CA ALA A 183 -8.82 -37.64 8.69
C ALA A 183 -10.08 -37.68 9.57
N THR A 184 -10.95 -38.65 9.30
CA THR A 184 -12.00 -39.11 10.21
C THR A 184 -11.40 -39.73 11.46
#